data_AF-A0A013VE38-F1
#
_entry.id   AF-A0A013VE38-F1
#
_cell.length_a   1.000
_cell.length_b   1.000
_cell.length_c   1.000
_cell.angle_alpha   90.00
_cell.angle_beta   90.00
_cell.angle_gamma   90.00
#
_symmetry.space_group_name_H-M   'P 1'
#
loop_
_entity.id
_entity.type
_entity.pdbx_description
1 polymer ?
#
loop_
_entity_poly.entity_id
_entity_poly.type
_entity_poly.pdbx_seq_one_letter_code
_entity_poly.pdbx_strand_id
1 'polypeptide(L)'
;MDRLRVARPDQWAAGGNGPAVIVEPVRGAMRLASVDADGLAIGLLPAMTLADARAREPDLRVFDAQPHADQDWLERLCDGCGRYTPNAALDGPDGLMLDISGCDHLWGGEEALARDAADRLERYGMRVRHAIAASPEAAHALARFPVPPAPDEAATIRRLPVEALRLEEESAVALRRAGLRTVGDLAARPAATLAA
;
A
#
# COMPACT_ATOMS: atom_id res chain seq x y z
N MET A 1 3.21 -9.84 -3.95
CA MET A 1 3.89 -11.01 -3.31
C MET A 1 2.92 -11.92 -2.58
N ASP A 2 2.02 -11.41 -1.74
CA ASP A 2 1.12 -12.26 -0.96
C ASP A 2 0.25 -13.16 -1.86
N ARG A 3 -0.27 -12.65 -2.99
CA ARG A 3 -0.96 -13.49 -3.98
C ARG A 3 -0.11 -14.69 -4.43
N LEU A 4 1.17 -14.51 -4.75
CA LEU A 4 2.03 -15.63 -5.15
C LEU A 4 2.18 -16.66 -4.02
N ARG A 5 2.38 -16.19 -2.78
CA ARG A 5 2.49 -17.06 -1.61
C ARG A 5 1.21 -17.88 -1.37
N VAL A 6 0.05 -17.26 -1.56
CA VAL A 6 -1.27 -17.85 -1.26
C VAL A 6 -1.80 -18.68 -2.41
N ALA A 7 -1.79 -18.13 -3.62
CA ALA A 7 -2.39 -18.75 -4.80
C ALA A 7 -1.45 -19.72 -5.53
N ARG A 8 -0.12 -19.59 -5.34
CA ARG A 8 0.91 -20.43 -6.00
C ARG A 8 1.99 -20.87 -5.00
N PRO A 9 1.61 -21.58 -3.92
CA PRO A 9 2.55 -21.98 -2.86
C PRO A 9 3.67 -22.89 -3.38
N ASP A 10 3.38 -23.69 -4.42
CA ASP A 10 4.34 -24.52 -5.15
C ASP A 10 5.45 -23.68 -5.80
N GLN A 11 5.06 -22.62 -6.53
CA GLN A 11 6.01 -21.71 -7.18
C GLN A 11 6.79 -20.90 -6.15
N TRP A 12 6.12 -20.47 -5.09
CA TRP A 12 6.77 -19.77 -3.99
C TRP A 12 7.86 -20.64 -3.35
N ALA A 13 7.54 -21.88 -2.97
CA ALA A 13 8.48 -22.79 -2.30
C ALA A 13 9.65 -23.23 -3.20
N ALA A 14 9.43 -23.37 -4.50
CA ALA A 14 10.46 -23.80 -5.44
C ALA A 14 11.66 -22.83 -5.58
N GLY A 15 11.51 -21.57 -5.15
CA GLY A 15 12.56 -20.56 -5.24
C GLY A 15 13.71 -20.70 -4.23
N GLY A 16 13.59 -21.55 -3.21
CA GLY A 16 14.58 -21.62 -2.12
C GLY A 16 14.29 -20.61 -0.99
N ASN A 17 15.33 -20.24 -0.23
CA ASN A 17 15.19 -19.49 1.03
C ASN A 17 15.75 -18.05 0.99
N GLY A 18 16.30 -17.60 -0.14
CA GLY A 18 16.78 -16.22 -0.26
C GLY A 18 15.64 -15.18 -0.28
N PRO A 19 15.97 -13.88 -0.24
CA PRO A 19 14.99 -12.82 -0.40
C PRO A 19 14.22 -12.94 -1.71
N ALA A 20 12.93 -12.67 -1.68
CA ALA A 20 12.06 -12.67 -2.84
C ALA A 20 11.87 -11.26 -3.41
N VAL A 21 11.88 -11.17 -4.74
CA VAL A 21 11.60 -9.96 -5.50
C VAL A 21 10.63 -10.23 -6.64
N ILE A 22 9.77 -9.26 -6.92
CA ILE A 22 8.95 -9.22 -8.14
C ILE A 22 9.64 -8.27 -9.11
N VAL A 23 9.76 -8.67 -10.38
CA VAL A 23 10.42 -7.87 -11.41
C VAL A 23 9.49 -7.54 -12.57
N GLU A 24 9.72 -6.39 -13.17
CA GLU A 24 9.00 -5.95 -14.36
C GLU A 24 9.94 -5.23 -15.35
N PRO A 25 9.63 -5.25 -16.66
CA PRO A 25 10.39 -4.51 -17.65
C PRO A 25 10.04 -3.01 -17.59
N VAL A 26 11.04 -2.16 -17.33
CA VAL A 26 10.90 -0.70 -17.31
C VAL A 26 11.98 -0.06 -18.17
N ARG A 27 11.58 0.66 -19.23
CA ARG A 27 12.48 1.36 -20.16
C ARG A 27 13.64 0.47 -20.67
N GLY A 28 13.34 -0.79 -21.00
CA GLY A 28 14.31 -1.75 -21.54
C GLY A 28 15.18 -2.48 -20.51
N ALA A 29 14.95 -2.29 -19.21
CA ALA A 29 15.67 -3.01 -18.15
C ALA A 29 14.69 -3.72 -17.20
N MET A 30 15.06 -4.90 -16.70
CA MET A 30 14.32 -5.55 -15.61
C MET A 30 14.60 -4.82 -14.29
N ARG A 31 13.54 -4.34 -13.63
CA ARG A 31 13.62 -3.63 -12.35
C ARG A 31 12.77 -4.31 -11.31
N LEU A 32 13.16 -4.15 -10.05
CA LEU A 32 12.38 -4.64 -8.91
C LEU A 32 11.09 -3.83 -8.80
N ALA A 33 9.94 -4.46 -9.00
CA ALA A 33 8.62 -3.87 -8.78
C ALA A 33 8.23 -3.93 -7.30
N SER A 34 8.54 -5.04 -6.62
CA SER A 34 8.41 -5.17 -5.17
C SER A 34 9.49 -6.05 -4.58
N VAL A 35 9.77 -5.84 -3.29
CA VAL A 35 10.82 -6.50 -2.51
C VAL A 35 10.19 -6.99 -1.21
N ASP A 36 10.55 -8.20 -0.76
CA ASP A 36 10.07 -8.72 0.51
C ASP A 36 10.82 -8.09 1.71
N ALA A 37 10.44 -8.49 2.92
CA ALA A 37 11.01 -7.93 4.13
C ALA A 37 12.52 -8.21 4.25
N ASP A 38 12.97 -9.41 3.87
CA ASP A 38 14.37 -9.82 3.94
C ASP A 38 15.21 -9.04 2.93
N GLY A 39 14.70 -8.83 1.72
CA GLY A 39 15.36 -8.02 0.70
C GLY A 39 15.45 -6.54 1.08
N LEU A 40 14.40 -5.98 1.69
CA LEU A 40 14.42 -4.62 2.22
C LEU A 40 15.47 -4.48 3.34
N ALA A 41 15.59 -5.48 4.23
CA ALA A 41 16.53 -5.46 5.35
C ALA A 41 18.01 -5.40 4.90
N ILE A 42 18.32 -5.92 3.71
CA ILE A 42 19.66 -5.85 3.10
C ILE A 42 19.82 -4.69 2.10
N GLY A 43 18.84 -3.78 2.05
CA GLY A 43 18.92 -2.55 1.26
C GLY A 43 18.60 -2.72 -0.23
N LEU A 44 17.89 -3.78 -0.62
CA LEU A 44 17.21 -3.83 -1.92
C LEU A 44 15.98 -2.91 -1.87
N LEU A 45 15.72 -2.20 -2.95
CA LEU A 45 14.62 -1.23 -3.05
C LEU A 45 13.88 -1.40 -4.37
N PRO A 46 12.57 -1.09 -4.43
CA PRO A 46 11.85 -0.94 -5.69
C PRO A 46 12.58 0.00 -6.67
N ALA A 47 12.35 -0.19 -7.95
CA ALA A 47 13.02 0.46 -9.09
C ALA A 47 14.52 0.16 -9.25
N MET A 48 15.19 -0.55 -8.32
CA MET A 48 16.56 -1.06 -8.52
C MET A 48 16.61 -2.01 -9.73
N THR A 49 17.73 -2.04 -10.47
CA THR A 49 17.87 -3.02 -11.56
C THR A 49 18.04 -4.42 -11.00
N LEU A 50 17.52 -5.44 -11.70
CA LEU A 50 17.72 -6.83 -11.28
C LEU A 50 19.21 -7.22 -11.26
N ALA A 51 20.02 -6.63 -12.15
CA ALA A 51 21.47 -6.85 -12.17
C ALA A 51 22.14 -6.33 -10.89
N ASP A 52 21.82 -5.11 -10.47
CA ASP A 52 22.35 -4.53 -9.23
C ASP A 52 21.89 -5.31 -7.99
N ALA A 53 20.63 -5.79 -8.00
CA ALA A 53 20.09 -6.59 -6.92
C ALA A 53 20.84 -7.93 -6.78
N ARG A 54 21.07 -8.64 -7.90
CA ARG A 54 21.82 -9.91 -7.93
C ARG A 54 23.29 -9.75 -7.57
N ALA A 55 23.88 -8.60 -7.85
CA ALA A 55 25.25 -8.31 -7.42
C ALA A 55 25.37 -8.21 -5.89
N ARG A 56 24.29 -7.81 -5.20
CA ARG A 56 24.24 -7.72 -3.73
C ARG A 56 23.81 -9.02 -3.07
N GLU A 57 22.85 -9.71 -3.67
CA GLU A 57 22.30 -10.97 -3.17
C GLU A 57 22.21 -11.98 -4.32
N PRO A 58 23.20 -12.88 -4.45
CA PRO A 58 23.22 -13.88 -5.51
C PRO A 58 22.07 -14.90 -5.43
N ASP A 59 21.56 -15.19 -4.23
CA ASP A 59 20.52 -16.20 -3.99
C ASP A 59 19.09 -15.62 -4.08
N LEU A 60 18.92 -14.48 -4.76
CA LEU A 60 17.62 -13.84 -4.97
C LEU A 60 16.61 -14.76 -5.65
N ARG A 61 15.42 -14.83 -5.05
CA ARG A 61 14.23 -15.43 -5.64
C ARG A 61 13.52 -14.41 -6.51
N VAL A 62 13.55 -14.64 -7.81
CA VAL A 62 13.01 -13.70 -8.80
C VAL A 62 11.71 -14.24 -9.37
N PHE A 63 10.66 -13.43 -9.30
CA PHE A 63 9.35 -13.73 -9.86
C PHE A 63 8.94 -12.60 -10.81
N ASP A 64 8.30 -12.93 -11.93
CA ASP A 64 7.78 -11.92 -12.84
C ASP A 64 6.50 -11.27 -12.29
N ALA A 65 6.34 -9.97 -12.51
CA ALA A 65 5.10 -9.26 -12.25
C ALA A 65 3.97 -9.85 -13.08
N GLN A 66 2.78 -9.99 -12.48
CA GLN A 66 1.59 -10.49 -13.17
C GLN A 66 0.42 -9.54 -12.88
N PRO A 67 0.41 -8.30 -13.43
CA PRO A 67 -0.55 -7.26 -13.04
C PRO A 67 -2.01 -7.69 -13.18
N HIS A 68 -2.35 -8.43 -14.25
CA HIS A 68 -3.71 -8.96 -14.43
C HIS A 68 -4.09 -9.97 -13.34
N ALA A 69 -3.17 -10.87 -12.96
CA ALA A 69 -3.44 -11.83 -11.90
C ALA A 69 -3.49 -11.17 -10.52
N ASP A 70 -2.70 -10.11 -10.30
CA ASP A 70 -2.76 -9.30 -9.08
C ASP A 70 -4.11 -8.55 -9.00
N GLN A 71 -4.59 -7.98 -10.12
CA GLN A 71 -5.89 -7.32 -10.24
C GLN A 71 -7.05 -8.29 -9.97
N ASP A 72 -7.10 -9.44 -10.67
CA ASP A 72 -8.14 -10.47 -10.47
C ASP A 72 -8.20 -10.95 -9.01
N TRP A 73 -7.04 -11.02 -8.36
CA TRP A 73 -6.96 -11.40 -6.95
C TRP A 73 -7.55 -10.31 -6.04
N LEU A 74 -7.21 -9.04 -6.28
CA LEU A 74 -7.74 -7.92 -5.51
C LEU A 74 -9.27 -7.80 -5.67
N GLU A 75 -9.80 -8.04 -6.87
CA GLU A 75 -11.25 -8.09 -7.13
C GLU A 75 -11.95 -9.17 -6.30
N ARG A 76 -11.38 -10.39 -6.24
CA ARG A 76 -11.93 -11.46 -5.38
C ARG A 76 -11.89 -11.12 -3.89
N LEU A 77 -10.85 -10.42 -3.43
CA LEU A 77 -10.78 -9.95 -2.05
C LEU A 77 -11.84 -8.88 -1.79
N CYS A 78 -12.07 -7.98 -2.74
CA CYS A 78 -13.11 -6.95 -2.70
C CYS A 78 -14.50 -7.57 -2.62
N ASP A 79 -14.82 -8.56 -3.48
CA ASP A 79 -16.08 -9.31 -3.41
C ASP A 79 -16.27 -9.97 -2.04
N GLY A 80 -15.19 -10.52 -1.50
CA GLY A 80 -15.15 -11.09 -0.15
C GLY A 80 -15.46 -10.07 0.96
N CYS A 81 -15.30 -8.77 0.72
CA CYS A 81 -15.61 -7.71 1.68
C CYS A 81 -17.11 -7.38 1.76
N GLY A 82 -17.95 -7.94 0.87
CA GLY A 82 -19.41 -7.90 0.98
C GLY A 82 -19.96 -8.42 2.31
N ARG A 83 -19.14 -9.18 3.06
CA ARG A 83 -19.41 -9.60 4.45
C ARG A 83 -19.49 -8.43 5.44
N TYR A 84 -18.74 -7.35 5.21
CA TYR A 84 -18.58 -6.24 6.14
C TYR A 84 -19.42 -5.03 5.75
N THR A 85 -19.61 -4.82 4.44
CA THR A 85 -20.34 -3.67 3.90
C THR A 85 -20.84 -3.99 2.49
N PRO A 86 -22.01 -3.46 2.06
CA PRO A 86 -22.41 -3.49 0.65
C PRO A 86 -21.55 -2.54 -0.22
N ASN A 87 -20.80 -1.61 0.38
CA ASN A 87 -20.04 -0.57 -0.30
C ASN A 87 -18.52 -0.84 -0.17
N ALA A 88 -18.06 -1.90 -0.82
CA ALA A 88 -16.64 -2.20 -0.96
C ALA A 88 -16.14 -1.82 -2.37
N ALA A 89 -14.95 -1.25 -2.45
CA ALA A 89 -14.31 -0.87 -3.70
C ALA A 89 -12.81 -1.17 -3.68
N LEU A 90 -12.21 -1.26 -4.86
CA LEU A 90 -10.76 -1.32 -5.01
C LEU A 90 -10.15 0.04 -4.69
N ASP A 91 -9.05 0.03 -3.92
CA ASP A 91 -8.18 1.17 -3.70
C ASP A 91 -6.79 0.86 -4.26
N GLY A 92 -6.72 0.86 -5.60
CA GLY A 92 -5.58 0.35 -6.35
C GLY A 92 -4.25 1.07 -6.06
N PRO A 93 -3.11 0.38 -6.35
CA PRO A 93 -3.03 -0.92 -7.01
C PRO A 93 -3.16 -2.14 -6.09
N ASP A 94 -3.16 -1.95 -4.76
CA ASP A 94 -2.96 -3.01 -3.76
C ASP A 94 -3.80 -2.83 -2.48
N GLY A 95 -4.88 -2.05 -2.54
CA GLY A 95 -5.75 -1.74 -1.41
C GLY A 95 -7.23 -2.00 -1.69
N LEU A 96 -8.01 -1.99 -0.60
CA LEU A 96 -9.47 -2.05 -0.62
C LEU A 96 -10.01 -0.89 0.22
N MET A 97 -11.09 -0.28 -0.23
CA MET A 97 -11.84 0.75 0.49
C MET A 97 -13.20 0.20 0.90
N LEU A 98 -13.53 0.29 2.18
CA LEU A 98 -14.80 -0.17 2.72
C LEU A 98 -15.49 1.03 3.37
N ASP A 99 -16.64 1.44 2.84
CA ASP A 99 -17.53 2.34 3.56
C ASP A 99 -18.32 1.52 4.57
N ILE A 100 -17.94 1.61 5.84
CA ILE A 100 -18.53 0.82 6.93
C ILE A 100 -19.69 1.55 7.64
N SER A 101 -20.10 2.71 7.13
CA SER A 101 -21.13 3.56 7.74
C SER A 101 -22.40 2.76 8.00
N GLY A 102 -22.80 2.69 9.27
CA GLY A 102 -24.00 1.97 9.68
C GLY A 102 -23.92 0.44 9.59
N CYS A 103 -22.76 -0.14 9.27
CA CYS A 103 -22.52 -1.60 9.26
C CYS A 103 -21.76 -2.06 10.52
N ASP A 104 -21.01 -1.16 11.15
CA ASP A 104 -20.13 -1.37 12.30
C ASP A 104 -20.84 -1.96 13.53
N HIS A 105 -22.10 -1.60 13.77
CA HIS A 105 -22.88 -2.08 14.91
C HIS A 105 -23.08 -3.61 14.93
N LEU A 106 -23.03 -4.27 13.76
CA LEU A 106 -23.11 -5.73 13.64
C LEU A 106 -21.87 -6.44 14.20
N TRP A 107 -20.81 -5.68 14.45
CA TRP A 107 -19.49 -6.16 14.87
C TRP A 107 -19.09 -5.63 16.24
N GLY A 108 -19.93 -4.78 16.87
CA GLY A 108 -19.60 -4.10 18.12
C GLY A 108 -18.77 -2.83 17.95
N GLY A 109 -18.80 -2.21 16.76
CA GLY A 109 -18.14 -0.94 16.44
C GLY A 109 -17.09 -1.05 15.34
N GLU A 110 -16.60 0.11 14.89
CA GLU A 110 -15.71 0.25 13.74
C GLU A 110 -14.40 -0.51 13.91
N GLU A 111 -13.75 -0.37 15.07
CA GLU A 111 -12.49 -1.07 15.40
C GLU A 111 -12.65 -2.59 15.44
N ALA A 112 -13.80 -3.09 15.88
CA ALA A 112 -14.06 -4.52 15.94
C ALA A 112 -14.29 -5.10 14.53
N LEU A 113 -15.02 -4.36 13.68
CA LEU A 113 -15.19 -4.69 12.27
C LEU A 113 -13.84 -4.71 11.55
N ALA A 114 -13.05 -3.64 11.68
CA ALA A 114 -11.75 -3.52 11.01
C ALA A 114 -10.77 -4.61 11.45
N ARG A 115 -10.79 -4.97 12.75
CA ARG A 115 -9.98 -6.08 13.28
C ARG A 115 -10.42 -7.42 12.71
N ASP A 116 -11.72 -7.75 12.66
CA ASP A 116 -12.16 -9.02 12.05
C ASP A 116 -11.79 -9.09 10.56
N ALA A 117 -11.94 -7.98 9.83
CA ALA A 117 -11.55 -7.89 8.43
C ALA A 117 -10.04 -8.15 8.23
N ALA A 118 -9.20 -7.47 9.02
CA ALA A 118 -7.75 -7.68 8.99
C ALA A 118 -7.37 -9.12 9.38
N ASP A 119 -7.87 -9.62 10.51
CA ASP A 119 -7.58 -10.97 11.00
C ASP A 119 -8.00 -12.03 9.97
N ARG A 120 -9.12 -11.82 9.26
CA ARG A 120 -9.56 -12.73 8.20
C ARG A 120 -8.57 -12.77 7.05
N LEU A 121 -8.06 -11.64 6.60
CA LEU A 121 -7.07 -11.57 5.52
C LEU A 121 -5.72 -12.17 5.98
N GLU A 122 -5.32 -11.90 7.22
CA GLU A 122 -4.10 -12.45 7.81
C GLU A 122 -4.15 -13.97 7.97
N ARG A 123 -5.31 -14.55 8.31
CA ARG A 123 -5.52 -16.01 8.31
C ARG A 123 -5.28 -16.66 6.94
N TYR A 124 -5.43 -15.92 5.85
CA TYR A 124 -5.08 -16.39 4.51
C TYR A 124 -3.60 -16.19 4.16
N GLY A 125 -2.77 -15.69 5.07
CA GLY A 125 -1.32 -15.51 4.87
C GLY A 125 -0.91 -14.17 4.25
N MET A 126 -1.82 -13.19 4.23
CA MET A 126 -1.57 -11.82 3.79
C MET A 126 -1.04 -10.96 4.94
N ARG A 127 -0.26 -9.92 4.62
CA ARG A 127 0.06 -8.86 5.56
C ARG A 127 -0.77 -7.63 5.23
N VAL A 128 -1.56 -7.16 6.18
CA VAL A 128 -2.51 -6.06 5.96
C VAL A 128 -2.19 -4.91 6.90
N ARG A 129 -2.38 -3.70 6.40
CA ARG A 129 -2.48 -2.49 7.21
C ARG A 129 -3.83 -1.84 6.91
N HIS A 130 -4.49 -1.34 7.94
CA HIS A 130 -5.75 -0.64 7.82
C HIS A 130 -5.70 0.69 8.58
N ALA A 131 -6.59 1.59 8.21
CA ALA A 131 -6.91 2.80 8.95
C ALA A 131 -8.42 3.05 8.82
N ILE A 132 -9.01 3.61 9.87
CA ILE A 132 -10.39 4.11 9.87
C ILE A 132 -10.29 5.62 9.93
N ALA A 133 -11.09 6.30 9.11
CA ALA A 133 -11.12 7.76 9.06
C ALA A 133 -12.49 8.25 8.58
N ALA A 134 -12.79 9.52 8.83
CA ALA A 134 -14.05 10.14 8.43
C ALA A 134 -14.23 10.31 6.92
N SER A 135 -13.17 10.16 6.11
CA SER A 135 -13.21 10.26 4.65
C SER A 135 -12.38 9.17 3.96
N PRO A 136 -12.72 8.76 2.73
CA PRO A 136 -11.97 7.76 2.00
C PRO A 136 -10.53 8.21 1.68
N GLU A 137 -10.31 9.49 1.41
CA GLU A 137 -8.96 10.04 1.18
C GLU A 137 -8.09 9.96 2.43
N ALA A 138 -8.67 10.28 3.59
CA ALA A 138 -7.98 10.17 4.87
C ALA A 138 -7.68 8.70 5.21
N ALA A 139 -8.64 7.79 5.02
CA ALA A 139 -8.45 6.36 5.27
C ALA A 139 -7.34 5.79 4.38
N HIS A 140 -7.37 6.10 3.07
CA HIS A 140 -6.32 5.74 2.12
C HIS A 140 -4.94 6.24 2.58
N ALA A 141 -4.86 7.53 2.91
CA ALA A 141 -3.61 8.19 3.25
C ALA A 141 -3.03 7.63 4.56
N LEU A 142 -3.84 7.47 5.60
CA LEU A 142 -3.42 6.93 6.90
C LEU A 142 -3.02 5.45 6.80
N ALA A 143 -3.73 4.67 5.97
CA ALA A 143 -3.41 3.26 5.73
C ALA A 143 -2.11 3.09 4.93
N ARG A 144 -1.62 4.12 4.20
CA ARG A 144 -0.41 4.03 3.35
C ARG A 144 0.79 4.77 3.93
N PHE A 145 0.59 5.82 4.70
CA PHE A 145 1.66 6.67 5.23
C PHE A 145 1.61 6.67 6.76
N PRO A 146 2.36 5.78 7.43
CA PRO A 146 2.33 5.70 8.88
C PRO A 146 3.00 6.94 9.45
N VAL A 147 2.29 7.65 10.32
CA VAL A 147 2.80 8.84 11.02
C VAL A 147 2.66 8.65 12.53
N PRO A 148 3.48 9.34 13.35
CA PRO A 148 3.34 9.26 14.80
C PRO A 148 1.94 9.69 15.26
N PRO A 149 1.37 9.04 16.29
CA PRO A 149 0.04 9.39 16.82
C PRO A 149 -0.08 10.87 17.16
N ALA A 150 -1.22 11.46 16.82
CA ALA A 150 -1.58 12.83 17.17
C ALA A 150 -2.88 12.86 18.00
N PRO A 151 -3.25 14.00 18.61
CA PRO A 151 -4.43 14.09 19.47
C PRO A 151 -5.76 13.75 18.79
N ASP A 152 -5.85 13.99 17.48
CA ASP A 152 -7.04 13.75 16.66
C ASP A 152 -6.66 13.44 15.20
N GLU A 153 -7.67 13.05 14.41
CA GLU A 153 -7.52 12.72 12.99
C GLU A 153 -6.94 13.91 12.19
N ALA A 154 -7.44 15.13 12.42
CA ALA A 154 -7.00 16.32 11.68
C ALA A 154 -5.52 16.64 11.92
N ALA A 155 -5.05 16.52 13.16
CA ALA A 155 -3.65 16.68 13.53
C ALA A 155 -2.78 15.56 12.95
N THR A 156 -3.31 14.34 12.85
CA THR A 156 -2.63 13.21 12.21
C THR A 156 -2.48 13.44 10.71
N ILE A 157 -3.56 13.85 10.03
CA ILE A 157 -3.58 14.18 8.60
C ILE A 157 -2.56 15.27 8.28
N ARG A 158 -2.47 16.33 9.10
CA ARG A 158 -1.50 17.41 8.90
C ARG A 158 -0.04 16.94 8.92
N ARG A 159 0.27 15.80 9.54
CA ARG A 159 1.63 15.22 9.57
C ARG A 159 1.95 14.36 8.35
N LEU A 160 0.95 14.00 7.54
CA LEU A 160 1.15 13.19 6.36
C LEU A 160 2.06 13.91 5.35
N PRO A 161 2.91 13.17 4.64
CA PRO A 161 3.72 13.72 3.57
C PRO A 161 2.83 14.15 2.39
N VAL A 162 3.31 15.07 1.54
CA VAL A 162 2.55 15.52 0.36
C VAL A 162 2.26 14.40 -0.64
N GLU A 163 3.05 13.33 -0.65
CA GLU A 163 2.81 12.10 -1.41
C GLU A 163 1.48 11.44 -1.04
N ALA A 164 0.98 11.65 0.17
CA ALA A 164 -0.30 11.11 0.63
C ALA A 164 -1.51 11.75 -0.07
N LEU A 165 -1.32 12.88 -0.76
CA LEU A 165 -2.35 13.56 -1.53
C LEU A 165 -2.55 12.99 -2.94
N ARG A 166 -1.84 11.90 -3.30
CA ARG A 166 -1.94 11.24 -4.62
C ARG A 166 -1.71 12.19 -5.81
N LEU A 167 -0.86 13.19 -5.60
CA LEU A 167 -0.46 14.13 -6.65
C LEU A 167 0.38 13.40 -7.70
N GLU A 168 0.39 13.95 -8.92
CA GLU A 168 1.37 13.55 -9.93
C GLU A 168 2.80 13.72 -9.38
N GLU A 169 3.71 12.84 -9.81
CA GLU A 169 5.09 12.81 -9.27
C GLU A 169 5.79 14.17 -9.43
N GLU A 170 5.60 14.84 -10.57
CA GLU A 170 6.14 16.18 -10.82
C GLU A 170 5.63 17.22 -9.81
N SER A 171 4.32 17.20 -9.53
CA SER A 171 3.69 18.07 -8.54
C SER A 171 4.24 17.82 -7.13
N ALA A 172 4.35 16.55 -6.71
CA ALA A 172 4.92 16.20 -5.41
C ALA A 172 6.39 16.64 -5.29
N VAL A 173 7.19 16.49 -6.36
CA VAL A 173 8.57 16.97 -6.42
C VAL A 173 8.64 18.50 -6.33
N ALA A 174 7.76 19.22 -7.05
CA ALA A 174 7.71 20.68 -7.02
C ALA A 174 7.40 21.19 -5.61
N LEU A 175 6.41 20.61 -4.92
CA LEU A 175 6.08 20.95 -3.54
C LEU A 175 7.27 20.74 -2.59
N ARG A 176 7.94 19.58 -2.69
CA ARG A 176 9.14 19.30 -1.89
C ARG A 176 10.26 20.30 -2.14
N ARG A 177 10.47 20.71 -3.41
CA ARG A 177 11.46 21.75 -3.77
C ARG A 177 11.09 23.13 -3.25
N ALA A 178 9.80 23.44 -3.16
CA ALA A 178 9.28 24.66 -2.54
C ALA A 178 9.31 24.63 -0.99
N GLY A 179 9.78 23.53 -0.38
CA GLY A 179 9.86 23.37 1.07
C GLY A 179 8.55 22.94 1.73
N LEU A 180 7.54 22.55 0.94
CA LEU A 180 6.24 22.07 1.41
C LEU A 180 6.29 20.55 1.42
N ARG A 181 6.47 19.95 2.60
CA ARG A 181 6.72 18.51 2.76
C ARG A 181 5.53 17.77 3.35
N THR A 182 4.68 18.45 4.08
CA THR A 182 3.51 17.85 4.73
C THR A 182 2.19 18.48 4.25
N VAL A 183 1.09 17.74 4.44
CA VAL A 183 -0.27 18.27 4.24
C VAL A 183 -0.52 19.50 5.11
N GLY A 184 0.05 19.53 6.32
CA GLY A 184 0.00 20.69 7.21
C GLY A 184 0.68 21.93 6.63
N ASP A 185 1.81 21.77 5.95
CA ASP A 185 2.53 22.87 5.30
C ASP A 185 1.68 23.52 4.20
N LEU A 186 0.93 22.71 3.45
CA LEU A 186 0.01 23.18 2.41
C LEU A 186 -1.23 23.83 3.00
N ALA A 187 -1.83 23.20 4.02
CA ALA A 187 -3.04 23.70 4.68
C ALA A 187 -2.82 25.05 5.40
N ALA A 188 -1.56 25.41 5.68
CA ALA A 188 -1.19 26.71 6.23
C ALA A 188 -1.06 27.81 5.15
N ARG A 189 -1.14 27.48 3.86
CA ARG A 189 -1.03 28.44 2.75
C ARG A 189 -2.41 28.96 2.33
N PRO A 190 -2.52 30.23 1.92
CA PRO A 190 -3.71 30.70 1.23
C PRO A 190 -3.93 29.90 -0.06
N ALA A 191 -5.17 29.45 -0.32
CA ALA A 191 -5.49 28.66 -1.51
C ALA A 191 -5.07 29.35 -2.82
N ALA A 192 -5.17 30.69 -2.87
CA ALA A 192 -4.75 31.50 -4.01
C ALA A 192 -3.25 31.38 -4.34
N THR A 193 -2.39 31.04 -3.37
CA THR A 193 -0.95 30.87 -3.56
C THR A 193 -0.58 29.49 -4.10
N LEU A 194 -1.49 28.51 -4.01
CA LEU A 194 -1.25 27.12 -4.46
C LEU A 194 -1.68 26.88 -5.92
N ALA A 195 -2.50 27.77 -6.49
CA ALA A 195 -3.03 27.66 -7.84
C ALA A 195 -2.21 28.42 -8.91
N ALA A 196 -1.10 29.05 -8.51
CA ALA A 196 -0.23 29.87 -9.37
C ALA A 196 1.08 29.13 -9.67
#